data_AF-A0A926DK49-F1
#
_entry.id   AF-A0A926DK49-F1
#
_cell.length_a   1.000
_cell.length_b   1.000
_cell.length_c   1.000
_cell.angle_alpha   90.00
_cell.angle_beta   90.00
_cell.angle_gamma   90.00
#
_symmetry.space_group_name_H-M   'P 1'
#
loop_
_entity.id
_entity.type
_entity.pdbx_description
1 polymer ?
#
loop_
_entity_poly.entity_id
_entity_poly.type
_entity_poly.pdbx_seq_one_letter_code
_entity_poly.pdbx_strand_id
1 'polypeptide(L)'
;MLDKTIRQLYEGNIHFTNELYPTDNEYLAMKDSYNELQRHLADMLDEHGQDLLDELLNLRTSMDSITDVNDFIDGFRLGARLMLEAIYDDAEEA
;
A
#
# COMPACT_ATOMS: atom_id res chain seq x y z
N MET A 1 -8.48 25.40 10.31
CA MET A 1 -7.68 24.15 10.25
C MET A 1 -8.30 23.14 9.31
N LEU A 2 -9.60 22.82 9.45
CA LEU A 2 -10.33 21.86 8.61
C LEU A 2 -10.28 22.16 7.09
N ASP A 3 -10.49 23.42 6.68
CA ASP A 3 -10.43 23.84 5.27
C ASP A 3 -9.06 23.59 4.61
N LYS A 4 -7.98 23.70 5.37
CA LYS A 4 -6.62 23.46 4.87
C LYS A 4 -6.41 21.97 4.64
N THR A 5 -6.87 21.12 5.55
CA THR A 5 -6.80 19.66 5.42
C THR A 5 -7.66 19.16 4.25
N ILE A 6 -8.90 19.65 4.12
CA ILE A 6 -9.79 19.27 3.01
C ILE A 6 -9.20 19.71 1.66
N ARG A 7 -8.62 20.91 1.58
CA ARG A 7 -7.94 21.39 0.37
C ARG A 7 -6.73 20.53 0.02
N GLN A 8 -5.90 20.19 1.00
CA GLN A 8 -4.74 19.32 0.77
C GLN A 8 -5.15 17.91 0.34
N LEU A 9 -6.27 17.39 0.85
CA LEU A 9 -6.82 16.10 0.39
C LEU A 9 -7.26 16.19 -1.07
N TYR A 10 -8.02 17.23 -1.44
CA TYR A 10 -8.49 17.46 -2.80
C TYR A 10 -7.34 17.59 -3.81
N GLU A 11 -6.27 18.26 -3.41
CA GLU A 11 -5.07 18.47 -4.23
C GLU A 11 -4.14 17.24 -4.27
N GLY A 12 -4.46 16.15 -3.56
CA GLY A 12 -3.62 14.95 -3.47
C GLY A 12 -2.34 15.13 -2.64
N ASN A 13 -2.26 16.22 -1.86
CA ASN A 13 -1.11 16.60 -1.05
C ASN A 13 -1.09 15.93 0.33
N ILE A 14 -2.16 15.22 0.71
CA ILE A 14 -2.16 14.34 1.87
C ILE A 14 -1.70 12.96 1.40
N HIS A 15 -0.40 12.72 1.58
CA HIS A 15 0.16 11.38 1.49
C HIS A 15 -0.09 10.69 2.83
N PHE A 16 -1.10 9.81 2.89
CA PHE A 16 -1.37 8.97 4.06
C PHE A 16 -0.21 8.02 4.39
N THR A 17 0.73 7.89 3.46
CA THR A 17 1.85 6.98 3.46
C THR A 17 3.12 7.77 3.11
N ASN A 18 3.64 8.57 4.03
CA ASN A 18 4.99 9.14 3.84
C ASN A 18 6.07 8.05 3.75
N GLU A 19 5.74 6.79 4.04
CA GLU A 19 6.57 5.63 3.77
C GLU A 19 5.67 4.49 3.25
N LEU A 20 5.46 4.42 1.93
CA LEU A 20 4.78 3.29 1.27
C LEU A 20 5.52 1.96 1.45
N TYR A 21 6.76 2.02 1.94
CA TYR A 21 7.54 0.86 2.31
C TYR A 21 7.74 0.90 3.82
N PRO A 22 7.43 -0.19 4.55
CA PRO A 22 7.88 -0.32 5.92
C PRO A 22 9.39 -0.05 5.96
N THR A 23 9.81 0.98 6.71
CA THR A 23 11.22 1.27 6.98
C THR A 23 11.78 0.41 8.10
N ASP A 24 10.97 -0.52 8.59
CA ASP A 24 11.40 -1.56 9.48
C ASP A 24 12.52 -2.36 8.80
N ASN A 25 13.56 -2.68 9.58
CA ASN A 25 14.74 -3.34 9.07
C ASN A 25 14.44 -4.77 8.55
N GLU A 26 13.35 -5.38 9.01
CA GLU A 26 12.95 -6.75 8.64
C GLU A 26 12.39 -6.79 7.22
N TYR A 27 11.51 -5.86 6.87
CA TYR A 27 10.95 -5.65 5.54
C TYR A 27 12.05 -5.33 4.54
N LEU A 28 12.97 -4.43 4.88
CA LEU A 28 14.10 -4.10 3.99
C LEU A 28 14.98 -5.32 3.75
N ALA A 29 15.33 -6.08 4.79
CA ALA A 29 16.11 -7.32 4.64
C ALA A 29 15.36 -8.38 3.83
N MET A 30 14.05 -8.51 4.01
CA MET A 30 13.22 -9.44 3.25
C MET A 30 13.11 -9.02 1.78
N LYS A 31 12.98 -7.72 1.50
CA LYS A 31 12.98 -7.15 0.15
C LYS A 31 14.31 -7.39 -0.57
N ASP A 32 15.42 -7.16 0.12
CA ASP A 32 16.75 -7.43 -0.43
C ASP A 32 16.93 -8.92 -0.75
N SER A 33 16.56 -9.80 0.18
CA SER A 33 16.59 -11.26 -0.02
C SER A 33 15.71 -11.70 -1.19
N TYR A 34 14.53 -11.11 -1.34
CA TYR A 34 13.63 -11.36 -2.46
C TYR A 34 14.27 -10.97 -3.80
N ASN A 35 14.86 -9.78 -3.87
CA ASN A 35 15.52 -9.28 -5.08
C ASN A 35 16.76 -10.09 -5.45
N GLU A 36 17.52 -10.59 -4.48
CA GLU A 36 18.65 -11.49 -4.70
C GLU A 36 18.19 -12.83 -5.27
N LEU A 37 17.17 -13.45 -4.65
CA LEU A 37 16.64 -14.72 -5.12
C LEU A 37 16.04 -14.62 -6.53
N GLN A 38 15.33 -13.53 -6.82
CA GLN A 38 14.79 -13.26 -8.15
C GLN A 38 15.89 -13.18 -9.21
N ARG A 39 16.98 -12.45 -8.92
CA ARG A 39 18.14 -12.34 -9.83
C ARG A 39 18.79 -13.71 -10.06
N HIS A 40 19.05 -14.44 -8.98
CA HIS A 40 19.61 -15.79 -9.10
C HIS A 40 18.72 -16.75 -9.90
N LEU A 41 17.40 -16.64 -9.74
CA LEU A 41 16.45 -17.43 -10.52
C LEU A 41 16.49 -17.05 -12.00
N ALA A 42 16.51 -15.76 -12.32
CA ALA A 42 16.58 -15.27 -13.69
C ALA A 42 17.86 -15.73 -14.42
N ASP A 43 19.00 -15.74 -13.72
CA ASP A 43 20.29 -16.19 -14.27
C ASP A 43 20.32 -17.69 -14.63
N MET A 44 19.45 -18.51 -14.02
CA MET A 44 19.36 -19.95 -14.29
C MET A 44 18.41 -20.29 -15.46
N LEU A 45 17.63 -19.32 -15.92
CA LEU A 45 16.61 -19.51 -16.94
C LEU A 45 17.15 -19.16 -18.33
N ASP A 46 16.63 -19.84 -19.35
CA ASP A 46 16.81 -19.43 -20.75
C ASP A 46 15.90 -18.24 -21.09
N GLU A 47 15.99 -17.73 -22.32
CA GLU A 47 15.22 -16.56 -22.76
C GLU A 47 13.71 -16.74 -22.57
N HIS A 48 13.18 -17.93 -22.91
CA HIS A 48 11.77 -18.23 -22.71
C HIS A 48 11.38 -18.30 -21.22
N GLY A 49 12.24 -18.87 -20.38
CA GLY A 49 12.04 -18.89 -18.93
C GLY A 49 12.09 -17.49 -18.31
N GLN A 50 12.93 -16.60 -18.82
CA GLN A 50 12.99 -15.20 -18.38
C GLN A 50 11.71 -14.44 -18.73
N ASP A 51 11.17 -14.63 -19.95
CA ASP A 51 9.88 -14.04 -20.34
C ASP A 51 8.73 -14.48 -19.41
N LEU A 52 8.68 -15.78 -19.07
CA LEU A 52 7.68 -16.31 -18.15
C LEU A 52 7.87 -15.78 -16.71
N LEU A 53 9.11 -15.61 -16.27
CA LEU A 53 9.42 -15.02 -14.97
C LEU A 53 8.95 -13.56 -14.90
N ASP A 54 9.19 -12.78 -15.95
CA ASP A 54 8.73 -11.39 -16.03
C ASP A 54 7.19 -11.30 -16.04
N GLU A 55 6.51 -12.17 -16.79
CA GLU A 55 5.05 -12.24 -16.77
C GLU A 55 4.52 -12.58 -15.37
N LEU A 56 5.12 -13.55 -14.69
CA LEU A 56 4.74 -13.95 -13.32
C LEU A 56 4.90 -12.78 -12.33
N LEU A 57 6.00 -12.05 -12.39
CA LEU A 57 6.27 -10.92 -11.50
C LEU A 57 5.33 -9.74 -11.76
N ASN A 58 4.99 -9.49 -13.02
CA ASN A 58 4.01 -8.48 -13.41
C ASN A 58 2.61 -8.84 -12.91
N LEU A 59 2.20 -10.11 -13.04
CA LEU A 59 0.94 -10.61 -12.48
C LEU A 59 0.90 -10.45 -10.96
N ARG A 60 1.97 -10.84 -10.26
CA ARG A 60 2.08 -10.66 -8.81
C ARG A 60 1.93 -9.19 -8.42
N THR A 61 2.70 -8.29 -9.05
CA THR A 61 2.64 -6.85 -8.76
C THR A 61 1.24 -6.28 -8.98
N SER A 62 0.55 -6.76 -10.02
CA SER A 62 -0.84 -6.35 -10.29
C SER A 62 -1.81 -6.86 -9.22
N MET A 63 -1.64 -8.09 -8.76
CA MET A 63 -2.44 -8.65 -7.66
C MET A 63 -2.22 -7.90 -6.34
N ASP A 64 -0.96 -7.60 -6.02
CA ASP A 64 -0.59 -6.83 -4.83
C ASP A 64 -1.24 -5.43 -4.90
N SER A 65 -1.16 -4.74 -6.04
CA SER A 65 -1.80 -3.43 -6.24
C SER A 65 -3.32 -3.45 -6.06
N ILE A 66 -4.02 -4.49 -6.53
CA ILE A 66 -5.46 -4.63 -6.30
C ILE A 66 -5.77 -4.78 -4.81
N THR A 67 -4.97 -5.57 -4.11
CA THR A 67 -5.14 -5.82 -2.67
C THR A 67 -4.86 -4.54 -1.87
N ASP A 68 -3.77 -3.83 -2.17
CA ASP A 68 -3.41 -2.56 -1.53
C ASP A 68 -4.53 -1.51 -1.66
N VAL A 69 -5.18 -1.43 -2.83
CA VAL A 69 -6.31 -0.51 -3.05
C VAL A 69 -7.51 -0.90 -2.19
N ASN A 70 -7.83 -2.20 -2.09
CA ASN A 70 -8.94 -2.67 -1.25
C ASN A 70 -8.66 -2.40 0.23
N ASP A 71 -7.45 -2.69 0.70
CA ASP A 71 -7.02 -2.44 2.08
C ASP A 71 -7.09 -0.94 2.42
N PHE A 72 -6.69 -0.07 1.49
CA PHE A 72 -6.85 1.37 1.64
C PHE A 72 -8.32 1.79 1.75
N ILE A 73 -9.19 1.28 0.87
CA ILE A 73 -10.62 1.60 0.88
C ILE A 73 -11.26 1.16 2.21
N ASP A 74 -10.95 -0.05 2.68
CA ASP A 74 -11.51 -0.58 3.92
C ASP A 74 -10.98 0.15 5.14
N GLY A 75 -9.67 0.45 5.19
CA GLY A 75 -9.06 1.29 6.22
C GLY A 75 -9.66 2.70 6.27
N PHE A 76 -9.87 3.32 5.11
CA PHE A 76 -10.50 4.64 5.02
C PHE A 76 -11.96 4.61 5.52
N ARG A 77 -12.75 3.61 5.10
CA ARG A 77 -14.13 3.43 5.57
C ARG A 77 -14.20 3.23 7.08
N LEU A 78 -13.28 2.44 7.64
CA LEU A 78 -13.18 2.24 9.08
C LEU A 78 -12.87 3.56 9.78
N GLY A 79 -11.85 4.30 9.32
CA GLY A 79 -11.49 5.61 9.88
C GLY A 79 -12.65 6.61 9.85
N ALA A 80 -13.41 6.66 8.75
CA ALA A 80 -14.59 7.49 8.64
C ALA A 80 -15.69 7.10 9.65
N ARG A 81 -15.96 5.80 9.84
CA ARG A 81 -16.93 5.31 10.84
C ARG A 81 -16.51 5.67 12.26
N LEU A 82 -15.23 5.48 12.61
CA LEU A 82 -14.71 5.85 13.92
C LEU A 82 -14.84 7.35 14.20
N MET A 83 -14.57 8.19 13.18
CA MET A 83 -14.76 9.65 13.30
C MET A 83 -16.22 10.03 13.49
N LEU A 84 -17.14 9.39 12.77
CA LEU A 84 -18.58 9.62 12.94
C LEU A 84 -19.01 9.22 14.35
N GLU A 85 -18.66 8.02 14.82
CA GLU A 85 -19.00 7.57 16.17
C GLU A 85 -18.50 8.57 17.23
N ALA A 86 -17.22 8.96 17.16
CA ALA A 86 -16.63 9.89 18.12
C ALA A 86 -17.27 11.29 18.11
N ILE A 87 -17.80 11.75 16.98
CA ILE A 87 -18.43 13.08 16.87
C ILE A 87 -19.91 13.04 17.29
N TYR A 88 -20.61 11.93 17.01
CA TYR A 88 -22.04 11.80 17.27
C TYR A 88 -22.35 11.27 18.69
N ASP A 89 -21.46 10.54 19.36
CA ASP A 89 -21.61 10.19 20.79
C ASP A 89 -21.61 11.45 21.68
N ASP A 90 -20.78 12.45 21.36
CA ASP A 90 -20.68 13.72 22.11
C ASP A 90 -21.90 14.65 21.89
N ALA A 91 -22.73 14.39 20.87
CA ALA A 91 -23.84 15.26 20.47
C ALA A 91 -25.18 14.90 21.14
N GLU A 92 -25.32 13.71 21.73
CA GLU A 92 -26.54 13.30 22.45
C GLU A 92 -26.51 13.66 23.96
N GLU A 93 -25.36 14.10 24.50
CA GLU A 93 -25.22 14.50 25.91
C GLU A 93 -25.21 16.03 26.17
N ALA A 94 -25.48 16.88 25.16
CA ALA A 94 -25.46 18.34 25.26
C ALA A 94 -26.86 19.01 25.26
#